data_AF-A0A350M7I5-F1
#
_entry.id   AF-A0A350M7I5-F1
#
_cell.length_a   1.000
_cell.length_b   1.000
_cell.length_c   1.000
_cell.angle_alpha   90.00
_cell.angle_beta   90.00
_cell.angle_gamma   90.00
#
_symmetry.space_group_name_H-M   'P 1'
#
loop_
_entity.id
_entity.type
_entity.pdbx_description
1 polymer ?
#
loop_
_entity_poly.entity_id
_entity_poly.type
_entity_poly.pdbx_seq_one_letter_code
_entity_poly.pdbx_strand_id
1 'polypeptide(L)' 'SFPENFSFLGFDVSFYFLKLLNEGGNRFEPLMEGRKEKYFSRNFDFFKTGIESGYENSTLRLLEYRDFELKEVVYSR' A
#
# COMPACT_ATOMS: atom_id res chain seq x y z
N SER A 1 18.09 -11.04 -6.90
CA SER A 1 18.62 -9.99 -7.80
C SER A 1 17.63 -8.83 -7.81
N PHE A 2 17.99 -7.66 -8.34
CA PHE A 2 17.15 -6.44 -8.30
C PHE A 2 16.03 -6.37 -9.37
N PRO A 3 15.18 -7.41 -9.55
CA PRO A 3 13.80 -7.24 -10.06
C PRO A 3 12.68 -7.48 -9.02
N GLU A 4 12.93 -8.26 -7.95
CA GLU A 4 11.86 -8.76 -7.05
C GLU A 4 11.04 -7.64 -6.39
N ASN A 5 11.69 -6.58 -5.92
CA ASN A 5 11.00 -5.46 -5.27
C ASN A 5 10.06 -4.70 -6.22
N PHE A 6 10.43 -4.56 -7.50
CA PHE A 6 9.59 -3.86 -8.47
C PHE A 6 8.44 -4.74 -8.97
N SER A 7 8.66 -6.05 -9.09
CA SER A 7 7.59 -6.99 -9.43
C SER A 7 6.50 -7.03 -8.35
N PHE A 8 6.87 -7.10 -7.08
CA PHE A 8 5.91 -7.02 -5.98
C PHE A 8 5.25 -5.64 -5.88
N LEU A 9 6.00 -4.55 -6.09
CA LEU A 9 5.42 -3.20 -6.11
C LEU A 9 4.37 -3.06 -7.21
N GLY A 10 4.69 -3.49 -8.43
CA GLY A 10 3.78 -3.46 -9.57
C GLY A 10 2.53 -4.30 -9.29
N PHE A 11 2.71 -5.52 -8.78
CA PHE A 11 1.59 -6.38 -8.39
C PHE A 11 0.69 -5.72 -7.34
N ASP A 12 1.26 -5.23 -6.24
CA ASP A 12 0.49 -4.64 -5.13
C ASP A 12 -0.32 -3.42 -5.59
N VAL A 13 0.31 -2.51 -6.35
CA VAL A 13 -0.34 -1.30 -6.87
C VAL A 13 -1.45 -1.68 -7.85
N SER A 14 -1.14 -2.51 -8.85
CA SER A 14 -2.13 -2.90 -9.85
C SER A 14 -3.30 -3.67 -9.22
N PHE A 15 -3.03 -4.62 -8.34
CA PHE A 15 -4.08 -5.41 -7.70
C PHE A 15 -4.98 -4.55 -6.83
N TYR A 16 -4.41 -3.64 -6.02
CA TYR A 16 -5.19 -2.73 -5.18
C TYR A 16 -6.15 -1.87 -6.03
N PHE A 17 -5.64 -1.20 -7.05
CA PHE A 17 -6.48 -0.33 -7.88
C PHE A 17 -7.45 -1.10 -8.78
N LEU A 18 -7.08 -2.27 -9.30
CA LEU A 18 -7.99 -3.13 -10.08
C LEU A 18 -9.11 -3.69 -9.21
N LYS A 19 -8.82 -4.05 -7.96
CA LYS A 19 -9.84 -4.47 -6.98
C LYS A 19 -10.84 -3.35 -6.73
N LEU A 20 -10.36 -2.13 -6.49
CA LEU A 20 -11.23 -0.96 -6.30
C LEU A 20 -12.05 -0.66 -7.56
N LEU A 21 -11.44 -0.72 -8.75
CA LEU A 21 -12.13 -0.54 -10.02
C LEU A 21 -13.21 -1.60 -10.24
N ASN A 22 -12.94 -2.85 -9.89
CA ASN A 22 -13.91 -3.94 -9.98
C ASN A 22 -15.09 -3.75 -9.02
N GLU A 23 -14.86 -3.16 -7.84
CA GLU A 23 -15.91 -2.93 -6.83
C GLU A 23 -16.70 -1.63 -7.06
N GLY A 24 -16.04 -0.54 -7.46
CA GLY A 24 -16.62 0.81 -7.56
C GLY A 24 -16.75 1.37 -8.97
N GLY A 25 -16.30 0.63 -9.99
CA GLY A 25 -16.24 1.11 -11.37
C GLY A 25 -15.42 2.41 -11.47
N ASN A 26 -15.79 3.28 -12.40
CA ASN A 26 -15.08 4.55 -12.65
C ASN A 26 -15.19 5.58 -11.49
N ARG A 27 -15.84 5.23 -10.38
CA ARG A 27 -15.95 6.09 -9.18
C ARG A 27 -15.42 5.34 -7.95
N PHE A 28 -14.31 4.65 -8.11
CA PHE A 28 -13.72 3.82 -7.07
C PHE A 28 -12.99 4.64 -6.01
N GLU A 29 -12.66 5.90 -6.27
CA GLU A 29 -11.80 6.72 -5.43
C GLU A 29 -12.31 6.88 -3.99
N PRO A 30 -13.62 7.08 -3.73
CA PRO A 30 -14.15 7.12 -2.36
C PRO A 30 -13.99 5.81 -1.59
N LEU A 31 -13.81 4.67 -2.27
CA LEU A 31 -13.60 3.37 -1.62
C LEU A 31 -12.19 3.23 -1.02
N MET A 32 -11.27 4.14 -1.35
CA MET A 32 -9.93 4.17 -0.76
C MET A 32 -9.95 4.63 0.70
N GLU A 33 -10.89 5.50 1.06
CA GLU A 33 -10.95 6.08 2.39
C GLU A 33 -11.41 5.05 3.43
N GLY A 34 -10.64 4.92 4.53
CA GLY A 34 -10.93 3.96 5.60
C GLY A 34 -10.60 2.50 5.27
N ARG A 35 -10.07 2.21 4.08
CA ARG A 35 -9.65 0.88 3.64
C ARG A 35 -8.17 0.66 3.93
N LYS A 36 -7.89 -0.28 4.84
CA LYS A 36 -6.53 -0.68 5.24
C LYS A 36 -6.22 -2.07 4.71
N GLU A 37 -5.25 -2.17 3.81
CA GLU A 37 -4.90 -3.44 3.18
C GLU A 37 -3.39 -3.70 3.23
N LYS A 38 -3.02 -4.94 3.56
CA LYS A 38 -1.64 -5.42 3.63
C LYS A 38 -1.32 -6.24 2.39
N TYR A 39 -0.23 -5.91 1.71
CA TYR A 39 0.29 -6.65 0.57
C TYR A 39 1.74 -7.10 0.79
N PHE A 40 2.39 -7.60 -0.26
CA PHE A 40 3.73 -8.19 -0.18
C PHE A 40 4.79 -7.12 0.13
N SER A 41 4.83 -6.07 -0.71
CA SER A 41 5.81 -4.98 -0.63
C SER A 41 5.25 -3.71 0.02
N ARG A 42 3.95 -3.43 -0.15
CA ARG A 42 3.32 -2.21 0.35
C ARG A 42 2.06 -2.51 1.17
N ASN A 43 1.77 -1.62 2.10
CA ASN A 43 0.46 -1.54 2.71
C ASN A 43 -0.23 -0.29 2.14
N PHE A 44 -1.55 -0.28 2.14
CA PHE A 44 -2.33 0.87 1.70
C PHE A 44 -3.28 1.29 2.82
N ASP A 45 -3.20 2.57 3.20
CA ASP A 45 -4.09 3.26 4.12
C ASP A 45 -4.21 4.70 3.63
N PHE A 46 -5.07 4.87 2.63
CA PHE A 46 -5.23 6.14 1.94
C PHE A 46 -6.21 7.03 2.69
N PHE A 47 -5.82 8.28 2.88
CA PHE A 47 -6.69 9.30 3.45
C PHE A 47 -6.64 10.55 2.56
N LYS A 48 -7.73 11.31 2.58
CA LYS A 48 -7.83 12.55 1.82
C LYS A 48 -7.21 13.69 2.63
N THR A 49 -6.25 14.38 2.05
CA THR A 49 -5.51 15.45 2.75
C THR A 49 -6.26 16.79 2.79
N GLY A 50 -7.36 16.92 2.04
CA GLY A 50 -8.20 18.11 1.97
C GLY A 50 -9.32 17.98 0.94
N ILE A 51 -10.29 18.90 0.93
CA ILE A 51 -11.47 18.83 0.05
C ILE A 51 -11.06 18.78 -1.44
N GLU A 52 -10.07 19.59 -1.82
CA GLU A 52 -9.54 19.71 -3.19
C GLU A 52 -8.25 18.91 -3.41
N SER A 53 -7.82 18.12 -2.42
CA SER A 53 -6.56 17.39 -2.49
C SER A 53 -6.77 15.93 -2.87
N GLY A 54 -5.70 15.31 -3.38
CA GLY A 54 -5.65 13.87 -3.64
C GLY A 54 -5.59 13.04 -2.36
N TYR A 55 -5.45 11.72 -2.55
CA TYR A 55 -5.23 10.78 -1.46
C TYR A 55 -3.74 10.59 -1.23
N GLU A 56 -3.37 10.46 0.04
CA GLU A 56 -2.01 10.12 0.45
C GLU A 56 -2.02 8.78 1.18
N ASN A 57 -1.04 7.92 0.90
CA ASN A 57 -0.88 6.66 1.63
C ASN A 57 -0.12 6.93 2.93
N SER A 58 -0.82 6.80 4.07
CA SER A 58 -0.25 7.05 5.41
C SER A 58 0.60 5.90 5.97
N THR A 59 0.73 4.79 5.25
CA THR A 59 1.44 3.62 5.78
C THR A 59 2.94 3.82 5.89
N LEU A 60 3.50 3.38 7.02
CA LEU A 60 4.94 3.32 7.26
C LEU A 60 5.35 1.87 7.49
N ARG A 61 6.38 1.42 6.77
CA ARG A 61 7.05 0.13 7.01
C ARG A 61 8.52 0.40 7.30
N LEU A 62 8.99 -0.10 8.43
CA LEU A 62 10.41 -0.05 8.78
C LEU A 62 11.02 -1.43 8.54
N LEU A 63 12.13 -1.47 7.80
CA LEU A 63 12.81 -2.70 7.45
C LEU A 63 14.23 -2.67 8.02
N GLU A 64 14.67 -3.78 8.59
CA GLU A 64 15.99 -3.98 9.17
C GLU A 64 16.63 -5.22 8.56
N TYR A 65 17.92 -5.15 8.23
CA TYR A 65 18.70 -6.35 7.92
C TYR A 65 19.24 -6.94 9.22
N ARG A 66 18.87 -8.19 9.54
CA ARG A 66 19.36 -8.94 10.70
C ARG A 66 19.65 -10.38 10.27
N ASP A 67 20.85 -10.87 10.59
CA ASP A 67 21.32 -12.21 10.23
C ASP A 67 21.23 -12.51 8.72
N PHE A 68 21.57 -11.51 7.88
CA PHE A 68 21.46 -11.56 6.41
C PHE A 68 20.02 -11.71 5.86
N GLU A 69 19.01 -11.54 6.70
CA GLU A 69 17.60 -11.53 6.31
C GLU A 69 17.01 -10.12 6.46
N LEU A 70 16.16 -9.71 5.52
CA LEU A 70 15.38 -8.47 5.63
C LEU A 70 14.11 -8.73 6.45
N LYS A 71 13.98 -8.06 7.61
CA LYS A 71 12.87 -8.23 8.54
C LYS A 71 12.10 -6.92 8.69
N GLU A 72 10.77 -7.02 8.83
CA GLU A 72 9.93 -5.88 9.18
C GLU A 72 10.00 -5.63 10.68
N VAL A 73 10.29 -4.38 11.07
CA VAL A 73 10.36 -3.96 12.47
C VAL A 73 8.97 -3.52 12.91
N VAL A 74 8.41 -4.26 13.87
CA VAL A 74 7.13 -3.90 14.52
C VAL A 74 7.44 -3.30 15.88
N TYR A 75 7.27 -1.99 16.04
CA TYR A 75 7.25 -1.37 17.36
C TYR A 75 5.87 -1.59 17.99
N SER A 76 5.79 -2.40 19.04
CA SER A 76 4.65 -2.39 19.95
C SER A 76 4.69 -1.09 20.75
N ARG A 77 3.68 -0.23 20.59
CA ARG A 77 3.38 0.86 21.54
C ARG A 77 2.67 0.29 22.77
#